data_AF-A0A7S1X0C8-F1
#
_entry.id   AF-A0A7S1X0C8-F1
#
_cell.length_a   1.000
_cell.length_b   1.000
_cell.length_c   1.000
_cell.angle_alpha   90.00
_cell.angle_beta   90.00
_cell.angle_gamma   90.00
#
_symmetry.space_group_name_H-M   'P 1'
#
loop_
_entity.id
_entity.type
_entity.pdbx_description
1 polymer ?
#
loop_
_entity_poly.entity_id
_entity_poly.type
_entity_poly.pdbx_seq_one_letter_code
_entity_poly.pdbx_strand_id
1 'polypeptide(L)'
;RERNQSIPPELSMEAARQVKEKYSYVCSEMNKELGKHENDPDKYHRTHTMHNTKTGQDFSFSVGYERFVGPEIFFTPELYSSEFTTGLPQLVDEAIQSCGIDS
;
A
#
# COMPACT_ATOMS: atom_id res chain seq x y z
N ARG A 1 17.49 7.39 8.27
CA ARG A 1 16.77 6.81 9.44
C ARG A 1 16.48 5.36 9.09
N GLU A 2 17.20 4.43 9.70
CA GLU A 2 17.21 3.01 9.32
C GLU A 2 15.84 2.36 9.59
N ARG A 3 15.22 1.79 8.54
CA ARG A 3 14.03 0.92 8.66
C ARG A 3 14.42 -0.44 9.24
N ASN A 4 15.03 -0.47 10.43
CA ASN A 4 15.55 -1.67 11.08
C ASN A 4 14.71 -2.07 12.30
N GLN A 5 13.40 -2.17 12.14
CA GLN A 5 12.61 -3.06 12.99
C GLN A 5 12.24 -4.27 12.12
N SER A 6 13.06 -5.32 12.24
CA SER A 6 12.92 -6.53 11.43
C SER A 6 11.63 -7.23 11.83
N ILE A 7 10.61 -7.13 10.98
CA ILE A 7 9.42 -7.95 11.11
C ILE A 7 9.89 -9.41 11.00
N PRO A 8 9.56 -10.28 11.98
CA PRO A 8 9.92 -11.68 11.89
C PRO A 8 9.46 -12.28 10.55
N PRO A 9 10.32 -12.97 9.79
CA PRO A 9 9.97 -13.44 8.44
C PRO A 9 8.69 -14.27 8.41
N GLU A 10 8.44 -15.06 9.46
CA GLU A 10 7.24 -15.89 9.61
C GLU A 10 5.95 -15.08 9.84
N LEU A 11 6.05 -13.84 10.30
CA LEU A 11 4.92 -12.92 10.50
C LEU A 11 4.81 -11.87 9.39
N SER A 12 5.73 -11.86 8.43
CA SER A 12 5.81 -10.84 7.36
C SER A 12 4.50 -10.71 6.58
N MET A 13 3.91 -11.83 6.14
CA MET A 13 2.64 -11.82 5.40
C MET A 13 1.45 -11.35 6.24
N GLU A 14 1.40 -11.75 7.51
CA GLU A 14 0.34 -11.33 8.43
C GLU A 14 0.47 -9.84 8.77
N ALA A 15 1.69 -9.34 8.96
CA ALA A 15 1.97 -7.93 9.14
C ALA A 15 1.53 -7.12 7.91
N ALA A 16 1.91 -7.55 6.71
CA ALA A 16 1.49 -6.90 5.47
C ALA A 16 -0.04 -6.90 5.31
N ARG A 17 -0.71 -8.01 5.65
CA ARG A 17 -2.18 -8.11 5.63
C ARG A 17 -2.84 -7.12 6.59
N GLN A 18 -2.39 -7.08 7.86
CA GLN A 18 -2.94 -6.15 8.84
C GLN A 18 -2.67 -4.69 8.47
N VAL A 19 -1.49 -4.38 7.91
CA VAL A 19 -1.19 -3.04 7.43
C VAL A 19 -2.14 -2.64 6.31
N LYS A 20 -2.32 -3.53 5.33
CA LYS A 20 -3.23 -3.31 4.20
C LYS A 20 -4.65 -3.05 4.67
N GLU A 21 -5.17 -3.88 5.57
CA GLU A 21 -6.55 -3.77 6.03
C GLU A 21 -6.80 -2.58 6.97
N LYS A 22 -5.82 -2.22 7.80
CA LYS A 22 -6.00 -1.17 8.84
C LYS A 22 -5.61 0.22 8.38
N TYR A 23 -4.63 0.35 7.48
CA TYR A 23 -3.97 1.64 7.22
C TYR A 23 -3.95 2.07 5.77
N SER A 24 -4.21 1.18 4.81
CA SER A 24 -4.13 1.53 3.40
C SER A 24 -5.32 2.35 2.92
N TYR A 25 -5.07 3.23 1.96
CA TYR A 25 -6.07 4.10 1.33
C TYR A 25 -5.57 4.56 -0.04
N VAL A 26 -6.50 4.91 -0.93
CA VAL A 26 -6.17 5.53 -2.22
C VAL A 26 -5.97 7.04 -2.01
N CYS A 27 -4.85 7.58 -2.46
CA CYS A 27 -4.59 9.02 -2.44
C CYS A 27 -5.04 9.67 -3.75
N SER A 28 -5.37 10.97 -3.72
CA SER A 28 -5.76 11.69 -4.93
C SER A 28 -4.57 12.05 -5.84
N GLU A 29 -3.42 12.36 -5.24
CA GLU A 29 -2.20 12.78 -5.95
C GLU A 29 -0.95 12.27 -5.22
N MET A 30 -0.25 11.33 -5.86
CA MET A 30 0.90 10.62 -5.28
C MET A 30 2.01 11.57 -4.78
N ASN A 31 2.45 12.51 -5.61
CA ASN A 31 3.53 13.44 -5.27
C ASN A 31 3.18 14.36 -4.09
N LYS A 32 1.92 14.78 -3.99
CA LYS A 32 1.45 15.60 -2.85
C LYS A 32 1.41 14.78 -1.57
N GLU A 33 0.98 13.52 -1.66
CA GLU A 33 0.90 12.63 -0.50
C GLU A 33 2.29 12.23 0.00
N LEU A 34 3.23 11.96 -0.91
CA LEU A 34 4.65 11.79 -0.59
C LEU A 34 5.21 13.02 0.13
N GLY A 35 4.98 14.22 -0.42
CA GLY A 35 5.43 15.46 0.20
C GLY A 35 4.89 15.66 1.62
N LYS A 36 3.65 15.25 1.93
CA LYS A 36 3.12 15.31 3.30
C LYS A 36 3.92 14.40 4.26
N HIS A 37 4.19 13.17 3.83
CA HIS A 37 4.90 12.18 4.65
C HIS A 37 6.39 12.50 4.81
N GLU A 38 7.01 13.15 3.83
CA GLU A 38 8.40 13.62 3.92
C GLU A 38 8.52 14.86 4.83
N ASN A 39 7.57 15.80 4.74
CA ASN A 39 7.61 17.05 5.50
C ASN A 39 7.18 16.88 6.97
N ASP A 40 6.25 15.97 7.26
CA ASP A 40 5.76 15.73 8.63
C ASP A 40 5.60 14.22 8.92
N PRO A 41 6.73 13.47 9.02
CA PRO A 41 6.69 12.02 9.22
C PRO A 41 5.99 11.63 10.51
N ASP A 42 6.11 12.41 11.58
CA ASP A 42 5.55 12.07 12.89
C ASP A 42 4.00 12.15 12.88
N LYS A 43 3.43 13.02 12.04
CA LYS A 43 1.98 13.10 11.85
C LYS A 43 1.43 12.04 10.92
N TYR A 44 2.17 11.67 9.86
CA TYR A 44 1.65 10.81 8.79
C TYR A 44 2.09 9.35 8.87
N HIS A 45 3.22 9.05 9.51
CA HIS A 45 3.57 7.67 9.85
C HIS A 45 2.73 7.18 11.04
N ARG A 46 2.53 5.87 11.09
CA ARG A 46 1.82 5.17 12.16
C ARG A 46 2.75 4.14 12.75
N THR A 47 2.64 3.89 14.04
CA THR A 47 3.30 2.73 14.66
C THR A 47 2.29 1.60 14.75
N HIS A 48 2.64 0.44 14.22
CA HIS A 48 1.87 -0.79 14.35
C HIS A 48 2.60 -1.74 15.29
N THR A 49 1.86 -2.35 16.22
CA THR A 49 2.40 -3.32 17.18
C THR A 49 1.72 -4.66 16.96
N MET A 50 2.51 -5.72 16.97
CA MET A 50 2.07 -7.10 16.83
C MET A 50 2.69 -7.95 17.92
N HIS A 51 1.94 -8.97 18.34
CA HIS A 51 2.40 -9.97 19.30
C HIS A 51 3.01 -11.16 18.57
N ASN A 52 4.26 -11.53 18.88
CA ASN A 52 4.85 -12.75 18.38
C ASN A 52 4.53 -13.92 19.33
N THR A 53 3.62 -14.80 18.92
CA THR A 53 3.20 -15.96 19.72
C THR A 53 4.30 -17.01 19.94
N LYS A 54 5.35 -17.03 19.11
CA LYS A 54 6.48 -17.97 19.25
C LYS A 54 7.49 -17.49 20.27
N THR A 55 7.82 -16.19 20.26
CA THR A 55 8.79 -15.61 21.20
C THR A 55 8.11 -15.08 22.46
N GLY A 56 6.78 -14.91 22.45
CA GLY A 56 6.00 -14.29 23.51
C GLY A 56 6.21 -12.78 23.65
N GLN A 57 6.90 -12.15 22.70
CA GLN A 57 7.27 -10.73 22.77
C GLN A 57 6.50 -9.92 21.74
N ASP A 58 6.11 -8.72 22.15
CA ASP A 58 5.56 -7.72 21.23
C ASP A 58 6.69 -7.06 20.45
N PHE A 59 6.42 -6.81 19.17
CA PHE A 59 7.28 -6.00 18.33
C PHE A 59 6.45 -4.91 17.67
N SER A 60 7.07 -3.76 17.47
CA SER A 60 6.45 -2.64 16.76
C SER A 60 7.24 -2.31 15.50
N PHE A 61 6.58 -1.74 14.51
CA PHE A 61 7.19 -1.22 13.29
C PHE A 61 6.44 0.01 12.79
N SER A 62 7.14 0.86 12.05
CA SER A 62 6.56 2.06 11.44
C SER A 62 5.87 1.70 10.13
N VAL A 63 4.67 2.25 9.94
CA VAL A 63 3.87 2.17 8.74
C VAL A 63 3.81 3.54 8.08
N GLY A 64 4.24 3.66 6.83
CA GLY A 64 4.38 4.94 6.13
C GLY A 64 3.80 4.95 4.73
N TYR A 65 4.68 5.10 3.73
CA TYR A 65 4.29 5.28 2.33
C TYR A 65 3.47 4.12 1.76
N GLU A 66 3.69 2.90 2.24
CA GLU A 66 2.97 1.71 1.81
C GLU A 66 1.44 1.81 1.99
N ARG A 67 0.98 2.73 2.84
CA ARG A 67 -0.44 3.01 3.03
C ARG A 67 -1.11 3.44 1.73
N PHE A 68 -0.46 4.28 0.94
CA PHE A 68 -1.01 4.79 -0.32
C PHE A 68 -0.33 4.20 -1.56
N VAL A 69 0.94 3.80 -1.46
CA VAL A 69 1.64 3.12 -2.57
C VAL A 69 1.07 1.73 -2.84
N GLY A 70 0.65 1.00 -1.79
CA GLY A 70 0.07 -0.34 -1.95
C GLY A 70 -1.16 -0.36 -2.85
N PRO A 71 -2.19 0.48 -2.59
CA PRO A 71 -3.34 0.63 -3.47
C PRO A 71 -3.05 1.27 -4.84
N GLU A 72 -1.97 2.05 -4.97
CA GLU A 72 -1.64 2.73 -6.23
C GLU A 72 -1.40 1.76 -7.39
N ILE A 73 -0.99 0.52 -7.13
CA ILE A 73 -0.76 -0.50 -8.16
C ILE A 73 -1.98 -0.74 -9.07
N PHE A 74 -3.19 -0.42 -8.60
CA PHE A 74 -4.40 -0.51 -9.41
C PHE A 74 -4.53 0.62 -10.44
N PHE A 75 -3.88 1.76 -10.21
CA PHE A 75 -3.91 2.93 -11.09
C PHE A 75 -2.63 3.05 -11.91
N THR A 76 -1.49 2.68 -11.32
CA THR A 76 -0.17 2.66 -11.94
C THR A 76 0.49 1.28 -11.75
N PRO A 77 0.08 0.25 -12.51
CA PRO A 77 0.55 -1.12 -12.31
C PRO A 77 2.07 -1.30 -12.58
N GLU A 78 2.64 -0.40 -13.39
CA GLU A 78 4.07 -0.34 -13.71
C GLU A 78 4.98 -0.22 -12.49
N LEU A 79 4.45 0.27 -11.35
CA LEU A 79 5.19 0.36 -10.09
C LEU A 79 5.62 -1.01 -9.54
N TYR A 80 4.97 -2.09 -9.95
CA TYR A 80 5.23 -3.44 -9.46
C TYR A 80 5.54 -4.45 -10.57
N SER A 81 4.94 -4.31 -11.76
CA SER A 81 5.17 -5.22 -12.87
C SER A 81 5.37 -4.45 -14.17
N SER A 82 6.42 -4.79 -14.92
CA SER A 82 6.63 -4.25 -16.27
C SER A 82 5.78 -4.93 -17.34
N GLU A 83 5.07 -6.01 -16.99
CA GLU A 83 4.22 -6.76 -17.93
C GLU A 83 2.80 -6.19 -18.01
N PHE A 84 2.37 -5.43 -17.00
CA PHE A 84 1.06 -4.81 -16.94
C PHE A 84 1.24 -3.30 -16.77
N THR A 85 0.72 -2.53 -17.73
CA THR A 85 0.86 -1.06 -17.75
C THR A 85 -0.50 -0.35 -17.70
N THR A 86 -1.58 -1.03 -18.06
CA THR A 86 -2.93 -0.47 -18.09
C THR A 86 -3.56 -0.42 -16.71
N GLY A 87 -3.84 0.78 -16.21
CA GLY A 87 -4.55 0.98 -14.95
C GLY A 87 -6.03 0.56 -15.01
N LEU A 88 -6.62 0.26 -13.85
CA LEU A 88 -8.03 -0.12 -13.70
C LEU A 88 -9.01 0.85 -14.38
N PRO A 89 -8.86 2.19 -14.30
CA PRO A 89 -9.82 3.10 -14.95
C PRO A 89 -9.89 2.89 -16.47
N GLN A 90 -8.74 2.70 -17.11
CA GLN A 90 -8.66 2.45 -18.54
C GLN A 90 -9.23 1.07 -18.88
N LEU A 91 -8.91 0.04 -18.07
CA LEU A 91 -9.46 -1.30 -18.29
C LEU A 91 -10.99 -1.33 -18.19
N VAL A 92 -11.58 -0.56 -17.26
CA VAL A 92 -13.03 -0.42 -17.12
C VAL A 92 -13.63 0.32 -18.31
N ASP A 93 -13.01 1.41 -18.76
CA ASP A 93 -13.45 2.15 -19.95
C ASP A 93 -13.42 1.28 -21.20
N GLU A 94 -12.32 0.56 -21.44
CA GLU A 94 -12.19 -0.38 -22.56
C GLU A 94 -13.24 -1.50 -22.49
N ALA A 95 -13.52 -2.04 -21.30
CA ALA A 95 -14.55 -3.05 -21.12
C ALA A 95 -15.94 -2.51 -21.50
N ILE A 96 -16.27 -1.29 -21.07
CA ILE A 96 -17.55 -0.65 -21.41
C ILE A 96 -17.63 -0.36 -22.92
N GLN A 97 -16.56 0.19 -23.51
CA GLN A 97 -16.51 0.49 -24.95
C GLN A 97 -16.56 -0.76 -25.83
N SER A 98 -16.13 -1.90 -25.30
CA SER A 98 -16.23 -3.19 -25.98
C SER A 98 -17.65 -3.76 -26.01
N CYS A 99 -18.54 -3.25 -25.16
CA CYS A 99 -19.95 -3.62 -25.20
C CYS A 99 -20.62 -2.99 -26.42
N GLY A 100 -21.49 -3.77 -27.08
CA GLY A 100 -22.33 -3.24 -28.15
C GLY A 100 -23.27 -2.16 -27.63
N ILE A 101 -23.53 -1.14 -28.46
CA ILE A 101 -24.54 -0.13 -28.17
C ILE A 101 -25.89 -0.74 -28.51
N ASP A 102 -26.81 -0.76 -27.54
CA ASP A 102 -28.20 -1.15 -27.81
C ASP A 102 -28.84 -0.16 -28.77
N SER A 103 -29.28 -0.68 -29.92
CA SER A 103 -29.97 0.05 -30.99
C SER A 103 -31.44 0.30 -30.69
#